data_AF-A0A2T1E7W0-F1
#
_entry.id   AF-A0A2T1E7W0-F1
#
_cell.length_a   1.000
_cell.length_b   1.000
_cell.length_c   1.000
_cell.angle_alpha   90.00
_cell.angle_beta   90.00
_cell.angle_gamma   90.00
#
_symmetry.space_group_name_H-M   'P 1'
#
loop_
_entity.id
_entity.type
_entity.pdbx_description
1 polymer ?
#
loop_
_entity_poly.entity_id
_entity_poly.type
_entity_poly.pdbx_seq_one_letter_code
_entity_poly.pdbx_strand_id
1 'polypeptide(L)' 'MQELQGTVPVFKTPQELDRAVRNYQVSDLKGFELFRQWLAIRNASLEQSRVELAGDRIPGDDSY' A
#
# COMPACT_ATOMS: atom_id res chain seq x y z
N MET A 1 -28.55 8.66 -3.08
CA MET A 1 -27.09 8.52 -3.33
C MET A 1 -26.57 7.51 -2.32
N GLN A 2 -26.76 6.22 -2.63
CA GLN A 2 -26.44 5.11 -1.74
C GLN A 2 -24.94 4.79 -1.79
N GLU A 3 -24.31 4.88 -0.62
CA GLU A 3 -23.29 3.92 -0.14
C GLU A 3 -21.97 3.82 -0.92
N LEU A 4 -21.21 4.91 -0.96
CA LEU A 4 -19.77 4.88 -1.27
C LEU A 4 -18.90 4.33 -0.10
N GLN A 5 -19.48 3.56 0.83
CA GLN A 5 -18.82 3.02 2.03
C GLN A 5 -18.00 1.73 1.78
N GLY A 6 -17.26 1.66 0.67
CA GLY A 6 -16.19 0.66 0.57
C GLY A 6 -14.93 1.23 1.22
N THR A 7 -14.59 0.75 2.41
CA THR A 7 -13.29 1.00 3.02
C THR A 7 -12.20 0.55 2.05
N VAL A 8 -11.32 1.48 1.65
CA VAL A 8 -10.14 1.14 0.85
C VAL A 8 -9.30 0.19 1.71
N PRO A 9 -8.97 -1.03 1.23
CA PRO A 9 -8.20 -1.97 2.02
C PRO A 9 -6.83 -1.37 2.33
N VAL A 10 -6.40 -1.47 3.60
CA VAL A 10 -5.11 -0.95 4.06
C VAL A 10 -4.17 -2.13 4.25
N PHE A 11 -3.13 -2.22 3.44
CA PHE A 11 -2.09 -3.24 3.58
C PHE A 11 -0.99 -2.71 4.49
N LYS A 12 -0.78 -3.37 5.64
CA LYS A 12 0.19 -2.91 6.65
C LYS A 12 1.53 -3.61 6.52
N THR A 13 1.52 -4.82 5.97
CA THR A 13 2.72 -5.64 5.83
C THR A 13 3.15 -5.78 4.36
N PRO A 14 4.46 -5.98 4.09
CA PRO A 14 4.94 -6.27 2.74
C PRO A 14 4.28 -7.51 2.14
N GLN A 15 4.05 -8.56 2.94
CA GLN A 15 3.42 -9.79 2.44
C GLN A 15 1.95 -9.58 2.02
N GLU A 16 1.20 -8.75 2.73
CA GLU A 16 -0.16 -8.39 2.35
C GLU A 16 -0.19 -7.57 1.06
N LEU A 17 0.76 -6.65 0.89
CA LEU A 17 0.89 -5.85 -0.32
C LEU A 17 1.23 -6.72 -1.54
N ASP A 18 2.20 -7.63 -1.41
CA ASP A 18 2.55 -8.60 -2.45
C ASP A 18 1.35 -9.47 -2.87
N ARG A 19 0.59 -9.96 -1.88
CA ARG A 19 -0.62 -10.72 -2.13
C ARG A 19 -1.69 -9.87 -2.82
N ALA A 20 -1.84 -8.61 -2.44
CA ALA A 20 -2.78 -7.69 -3.06
C ALA A 20 -2.42 -7.37 -4.52
N VAL A 21 -1.12 -7.23 -4.83
CA VAL A 21 -0.62 -7.02 -6.19
C VAL A 21 -0.87 -8.24 -7.06
N ARG A 22 -0.57 -9.45 -6.56
CA ARG A 22 -0.86 -10.70 -7.28
C ARG A 22 -2.35 -10.86 -7.53
N ASN A 23 -3.17 -10.61 -6.51
CA ASN A 23 -4.62 -10.63 -6.65
C ASN A 23 -5.10 -9.60 -7.69
N TYR A 24 -4.58 -8.38 -7.66
CA TYR A 24 -4.91 -7.34 -8.64
C TYR A 24 -4.59 -7.77 -10.09
N GLN A 25 -3.50 -8.49 -10.31
CA GLN A 25 -3.11 -8.98 -11.63
C GLN A 25 -4.02 -10.10 -12.17
N VAL A 26 -4.54 -10.95 -11.30
CA VAL A 26 -5.37 -12.11 -11.70
C VAL A 26 -6.87 -11.87 -11.55
N SER A 27 -7.27 -10.78 -10.92
CA SER A 27 -8.69 -10.48 -10.69
C SER A 27 -9.30 -9.75 -11.89
N ASP A 28 -10.51 -10.15 -12.30
CA ASP A 28 -11.33 -9.43 -13.29
C ASP A 28 -12.09 -8.25 -12.64
N LEU A 29 -11.38 -7.42 -11.88
CA LEU A 29 -11.97 -6.23 -11.24
C LEU A 29 -12.26 -5.17 -12.30
N LYS A 30 -13.42 -4.51 -12.21
CA LYS A 30 -13.86 -3.52 -13.20
C LYS A 30 -14.19 -2.18 -12.56
N GLY A 31 -13.97 -1.11 -13.33
CA GLY A 31 -14.36 0.25 -12.98
C GLY A 31 -13.82 0.68 -11.61
N PHE A 32 -14.75 1.00 -10.70
CA PHE A 32 -14.42 1.60 -9.40
C PHE A 32 -13.71 0.64 -8.44
N GLU A 33 -13.94 -0.67 -8.55
CA GLU A 33 -13.28 -1.67 -7.70
C GLU A 33 -11.81 -1.83 -8.07
N LEU A 34 -11.51 -1.83 -9.36
CA LEU A 34 -10.14 -1.83 -9.87
C LEU A 34 -9.39 -0.59 -9.37
N PHE A 35 -10.01 0.58 -9.50
CA PHE A 35 -9.43 1.83 -9.03
C PHE A 35 -9.16 1.83 -7.52
N ARG A 36 -10.11 1.31 -6.72
CA ARG A 36 -9.94 1.19 -5.27
C ARG A 36 -8.77 0.27 -4.89
N GLN A 37 -8.68 -0.89 -5.54
CA GLN A 37 -7.62 -1.86 -5.27
C GLN A 37 -6.25 -1.29 -5.66
N TRP A 38 -6.18 -0.58 -6.79
CA TRP A 38 -4.96 0.12 -7.21
C TRP A 38 -4.56 1.22 -6.22
N LEU A 39 -5.51 2.04 -5.77
CA LEU A 39 -5.26 3.11 -4.80
C LEU A 39 -4.76 2.55 -3.44
N ALA A 40 -5.34 1.43 -3.00
CA ALA A 40 -4.91 0.70 -1.81
C ALA A 40 -3.45 0.25 -1.91
N ILE A 41 -3.09 -0.42 -3.02
CA ILE A 41 -1.73 -0.90 -3.28
C ILE A 41 -0.76 0.28 -3.29
N ARG A 42 -1.08 1.34 -4.03
CA ARG A 42 -0.24 2.53 -4.14
C ARG A 42 0.03 3.17 -2.77
N ASN A 43 -1.00 3.37 -1.97
CA ASN A 43 -0.85 4.01 -0.65
C ASN A 43 0.01 3.14 0.28
N ALA A 44 -0.17 1.83 0.26
CA ALA A 44 0.64 0.92 1.05
C ALA A 44 2.11 0.88 0.59
N SER A 45 2.38 0.89 -0.72
CA SER A 45 3.76 0.97 -1.25
C SER A 45 4.47 2.25 -0.80
N LEU A 46 3.78 3.39 -0.83
CA LEU A 46 4.33 4.66 -0.37
C LEU A 46 4.62 4.64 1.13
N GLU A 47 3.72 4.10 1.94
CA GLU A 47 3.91 4.02 3.38
C GLU A 47 5.05 3.07 3.76
N GLN A 48 5.17 1.91 3.10
CA GLN A 48 6.29 0.98 3.31
C GLN A 48 7.62 1.62 2.91
N SER A 49 7.68 2.32 1.78
CA SER A 49 8.90 3.05 1.36
C SER A 49 9.30 4.11 2.37
N ARG A 50 8.34 4.81 2.99
CA ARG A 50 8.60 5.78 4.05
C ARG A 50 9.13 5.14 5.33
N VAL A 51 8.61 3.97 5.71
CA VAL A 51 9.08 3.22 6.89
C VAL A 51 10.51 2.70 6.66
N GLU A 52 10.81 2.21 5.47
CA GLU A 52 12.15 1.73 5.11
C GLU A 52 13.18 2.87 5.17
N LEU A 53 12.85 4.03 4.61
CA LEU A 53 13.66 5.25 4.70
C LEU A 53 13.82 5.79 6.14
N ALA A 54 12.81 5.61 6.99
CA ALA A 54 12.89 6.02 8.39
C ALA A 54 13.73 5.06 9.24
N GLY A 55 13.77 3.78 8.89
CA GLY A 55 14.64 2.77 9.51
C GLY A 55 16.12 2.94 9.16
N ASP A 56 16.42 3.59 8.03
CA ASP A 56 17.78 3.86 7.56
C ASP A 56 18.42 5.12 8.16
N ARG A 57 17.73 5.80 9.09
CA ARG A 57 18.37 6.78 9.97
C ARG A 57 19.24 6.05 10.98
N ILE A 58 20.49 5.77 10.60
CA ILE A 58 21.53 5.32 11.51
C ILE A 58 21.76 6.43 12.55
N PRO A 59 21.51 6.20 13.85
CA PRO A 59 21.83 7.18 14.89
C PRO A 59 23.34 7.15 15.11
N GLY A 60 24.08 8.01 14.41
CA GLY A 60 25.53 8.07 14.55
C GLY A 60 26.27 9.09 13.67
N ASP A 61 25.59 9.84 12.80
CA ASP A 61 26.26 10.70 11.81
C ASP A 61 26.63 12.12 12.31
N ASP A 62 26.78 12.31 13.63
CA ASP A 62 27.17 13.60 14.24
C ASP A 62 28.35 13.44 15.22
N SER A 63 29.35 12.63 14.88
CA SER A 63 30.63 12.63 15.63
C SER A 63 31.82 12.40 14.73
N TYR A 64 32.40 13.50 14.23
CA TYR A 64 33.83 13.60 13.93
C TYR A 64 34.34 15.02 14.13
#